data_AF-A0A1R3FM10-F1
#
_entry.id   AF-A0A1R3FM10-F1
#
_cell.length_a   1.000
_cell.length_b   1.000
_cell.length_c   1.000
_cell.angle_alpha   90.00
_cell.angle_beta   90.00
_cell.angle_gamma   90.00
#
_symmetry.space_group_name_H-M   'P 1'
#
loop_
_entity.id
_entity.type
_entity.pdbx_description
1 polymer ?
#
loop_
_entity_poly.entity_id
_entity_poly.type
_entity_poly.pdbx_seq_one_letter_code
_entity_poly.pdbx_strand_id
1 'polypeptide(L)' 'MRFTIRDFGNDTQCASIAELKEALATKYTDNSVSIQYMRPSGMLNVKFVDVSKCGQVVTDSYGEEGLFDYDGLDAEAA' A
#
# COMPACT_ATOMS: atom_id res chain seq x y z
N MET A 1 -0.19 -11.47 -9.62
CA MET A 1 0.21 -10.55 -8.54
C MET A 1 -0.78 -9.41 -8.52
N ARG A 2 -1.42 -9.12 -7.38
CA ARG A 2 -2.54 -8.18 -7.29
C ARG A 2 -2.10 -6.79 -6.80
N PHE A 3 -1.10 -6.75 -5.93
CA PHE A 3 -0.53 -5.53 -5.37
C PHE A 3 0.99 -5.53 -5.49
N THR A 4 1.60 -4.37 -5.68
CA THR A 4 3.06 -4.19 -5.71
C THR A 4 3.44 -2.98 -4.89
N ILE A 5 4.23 -3.18 -3.84
CA ILE A 5 4.83 -2.10 -3.05
C ILE A 5 6.10 -1.65 -3.76
N ARG A 6 6.20 -0.37 -4.08
CA ARG A 6 7.34 0.27 -4.75
C ARG A 6 8.06 1.17 -3.77
N ASP A 7 9.33 0.88 -3.57
CA ASP A 7 10.25 1.62 -2.70
C ASP A 7 11.61 1.76 -3.42
N PHE A 8 11.67 2.59 -4.47
CA PHE A 8 12.87 2.97 -5.23
C PHE A 8 14.05 1.97 -5.25
N GLY A 9 13.81 0.72 -5.67
CA GLY A 9 14.82 -0.34 -5.76
C GLY A 9 14.60 -1.55 -4.84
N ASN A 10 13.62 -1.49 -3.94
CA ASN A 10 13.22 -2.58 -3.06
C ASN A 10 11.74 -2.90 -3.23
N ASP A 11 11.32 -3.24 -4.45
CA ASP A 11 9.92 -3.60 -4.72
C ASP A 11 9.53 -4.96 -4.11
N THR A 12 8.34 -5.00 -3.51
CA THR A 12 7.74 -6.23 -2.97
C THR A 12 6.41 -6.48 -3.64
N GLN A 13 6.28 -7.63 -4.29
CA GLN A 13 5.03 -8.07 -4.89
C GLN A 13 4.20 -8.83 -3.85
N CYS A 14 2.93 -8.45 -3.69
CA CYS A 14 2.02 -9.07 -2.74
C CYS A 14 0.83 -9.67 -3.51
N ALA A 15 0.45 -10.90 -3.17
CA ALA A 15 -0.71 -11.54 -3.79
C ALA A 15 -2.03 -11.12 -3.14
N SER A 16 -2.01 -10.72 -1.87
CA SER A 16 -3.18 -10.35 -1.06
C SER A 16 -2.93 -9.14 -0.17
N ILE A 17 -4.01 -8.52 0.31
CA ILE A 17 -3.96 -7.44 1.31
C ILE A 17 -3.24 -7.88 2.60
N ALA A 18 -3.40 -9.14 3.02
CA ALA A 18 -2.72 -9.67 4.20
C ALA A 18 -1.19 -9.64 4.06
N GLU A 19 -0.67 -10.11 2.92
CA GLU A 19 0.77 -10.03 2.61
C GLU A 19 1.25 -8.58 2.50
N LEU A 20 0.42 -7.71 1.91
CA LEU A 20 0.72 -6.28 1.80
C LEU A 20 0.84 -5.63 3.19
N LYS A 21 -0.10 -5.92 4.11
CA LYS A 21 -0.03 -5.46 5.51
C LYS A 21 1.23 -5.94 6.20
N GLU A 22 1.53 -7.22 6.09
CA GLU A 22 2.71 -7.81 6.73
C GLU A 22 4.00 -7.21 6.17
N ALA A 23 4.12 -7.08 4.84
CA ALA A 23 5.27 -6.48 4.19
C ALA A 23 5.45 -5.01 4.61
N LEU A 24 4.38 -4.22 4.62
CA LEU A 24 4.41 -2.82 5.08
C LEU A 24 4.88 -2.71 6.53
N ALA A 25 4.29 -3.49 7.43
CA ALA A 25 4.61 -3.45 8.85
C ALA A 25 6.03 -3.94 9.19
N THR A 26 6.60 -4.86 8.40
CA THR A 26 7.89 -5.51 8.71
C THR A 26 9.07 -4.94 7.94
N LYS A 27 8.89 -4.57 6.66
CA LYS A 27 9.98 -4.15 5.77
C LYS A 27 10.03 -2.66 5.51
N TYR A 28 8.90 -1.97 5.65
CA TYR A 28 8.76 -0.58 5.25
C TYR A 28 8.42 0.35 6.42
N THR A 29 8.68 -0.08 7.66
CA THR A 29 8.51 0.73 8.87
C THR A 29 9.32 2.02 8.81
N ASP A 30 8.72 3.16 9.21
CA ASP A 30 9.33 4.49 9.14
C ASP A 30 9.72 4.92 7.71
N ASN A 31 8.96 4.46 6.71
CA ASN A 31 9.24 4.74 5.31
C ASN A 31 7.96 5.04 4.51
N SER A 32 8.11 5.87 3.49
CA SER A 32 7.04 6.26 2.56
C SER A 32 7.12 5.40 1.30
N VAL A 33 6.08 4.65 1.00
CA VAL A 33 6.06 3.71 -0.14
C VAL A 33 4.84 3.90 -1.03
N SER A 34 4.92 3.42 -2.27
CA SER A 34 3.81 3.49 -3.22
C SER A 34 3.23 2.10 -3.47
N ILE A 35 1.94 1.93 -3.24
CA ILE A 35 1.21 0.70 -3.54
C ILE A 35 0.61 0.80 -4.94
N GLN A 36 1.10 0.00 -5.87
CA GLN A 36 0.51 -0.18 -7.20
C GLN A 36 -0.47 -1.36 -7.20
N TYR A 37 -1.62 -1.16 -7.82
CA TYR A 37 -2.62 -2.22 -8.02
C TYR A 37 -3.36 -2.00 -9.33
N MET A 38 -3.88 -3.08 -9.91
CA MET A 38 -4.67 -3.02 -11.14
C MET A 38 -6.15 -3.15 -10.80
N ARG A 39 -6.95 -2.20 -11.28
CA ARG A 39 -8.42 -2.28 -11.19
C ARG A 39 -8.96 -3.31 -12.19
N PRO A 40 -10.17 -3.86 -11.99
CA PRO A 40 -10.82 -4.75 -12.95
C PRO A 40 -10.98 -4.12 -14.35
N SER A 41 -11.06 -2.79 -14.43
CA SER A 41 -11.06 -2.04 -15.69
C SER A 41 -9.73 -2.08 -16.47
N GLY A 42 -8.69 -2.73 -15.93
CA GLY A 42 -7.34 -2.79 -16.51
C GLY A 42 -6.48 -1.55 -16.22
N MET A 43 -7.01 -0.60 -15.44
CA MET A 43 -6.30 0.64 -15.10
C MET A 43 -5.32 0.39 -13.95
N LEU A 44 -4.06 0.75 -14.16
CA LEU A 44 -3.04 0.69 -13.12
C LEU A 44 -3.14 1.92 -12.24
N ASN A 45 -3.47 1.71 -10.96
CA ASN A 45 -3.55 2.73 -9.96
C ASN A 45 -2.36 2.65 -9.00
N VAL A 46 -2.03 3.81 -8.44
CA VAL A 46 -0.97 3.95 -7.44
C VAL A 46 -1.53 4.73 -6.26
N LYS A 47 -1.37 4.20 -5.04
CA LYS A 47 -1.63 4.93 -3.79
C LYS A 47 -0.31 5.14 -3.05
N PHE A 48 -0.07 6.37 -2.60
CA PHE A 48 1.07 6.70 -1.77
C PHE A 48 0.66 6.52 -0.31
N VAL A 49 1.51 5.85 0.46
CA VAL A 49 1.27 5.56 1.87
C VAL A 49 2.53 5.81 2.67
N ASP A 50 2.35 6.26 3.88
CA ASP A 50 3.40 6.42 4.86
C ASP A 50 3.26 5.35 5.93
N VAL A 51 4.36 4.71 6.30
CA VAL A 51 4.33 3.68 7.34
C VAL A 51 5.02 4.22 8.58
N SER A 52 4.24 4.41 9.64
CA SER A 52 4.73 4.88 10.93
C SER A 52 5.67 3.86 11.59
N LYS A 53 6.46 4.31 12.58
CA LYS A 53 7.40 3.50 13.37
C LYS A 53 6.77 2.30 14.08
N CYS A 54 5.47 2.34 14.35
CA CYS A 54 4.72 1.21 14.93
C CYS A 54 4.18 0.22 13.88
N GLY A 55 4.52 0.40 12.59
CA GLY A 55 3.99 -0.41 11.49
C GLY A 55 2.55 -0.06 11.11
N GLN A 56 2.00 1.05 11.64
CA GLN A 56 0.72 1.58 11.19
C GLN A 56 0.89 2.29 9.86
N VAL A 57 0.06 1.94 8.89
CA VAL A 57 0.07 2.56 7.57
C VAL A 57 -0.96 3.68 7.57
N VAL A 58 -0.51 4.87 7.22
CA VAL A 58 -1.31 6.07 7.06
C VAL A 58 -1.27 6.53 5.61
N THR A 59 -2.38 7.03 5.11
CA THR A 59 -2.38 7.80 3.86
C THR A 59 -2.21 9.26 4.21
N ASP A 60 -1.16 9.91 3.71
CA ASP A 60 -1.18 11.35 3.58
C ASP A 60 -1.98 11.68 2.31
N SER A 61 -3.29 11.92 2.49
CA SER A 61 -4.08 12.58 1.46
C SER A 61 -4.15 14.05 1.83
N TYR A 62 -3.22 14.83 1.30
CA TYR A 62 -3.27 16.29 1.35
C TYR A 62 -3.26 16.87 2.78
N GLY A 63 -2.43 16.32 3.68
CA GLY A 63 -2.23 16.85 5.02
C GLY A 63 -3.23 16.40 6.09
N GLU A 64 -4.13 15.47 5.77
CA GLU A 64 -4.88 14.70 6.78
C GLU A 64 -4.29 13.30 6.90
N GLU A 65 -3.65 13.02 8.03
CA GLU A 65 -3.16 11.70 8.40
C GLU A 65 -4.36 10.79 8.72
N GLY A 66 -4.80 10.03 7.72
CA GLY A 66 -5.86 9.04 7.85
C GLY A 66 -5.30 7.62 7.93
N LEU A 67 -5.95 6.74 8.71
CA LEU A 67 -5.63 5.31 8.68
C LEU A 67 -5.88 4.77 7.26
N PHE A 68 -4.94 3.98 6.74
CA PHE A 68 -5.07 3.40 5.41
C PHE A 68 -6.27 2.45 5.35
N ASP A 69 -7.21 2.75 4.45
CA ASP A 69 -8.39 1.91 4.22
C ASP A 69 -8.07 0.75 3.27
N TYR A 70 -7.75 -0.41 3.87
CA TYR A 70 -7.42 -1.63 3.13
C TYR A 70 -8.64 -2.30 2.50
N ASP A 71 -9.82 -2.12 3.09
CA ASP A 71 -11.06 -2.73 2.62
C ASP A 71 -11.48 -2.10 1.29
N GLY A 72 -11.46 -0.75 1.21
CA GLY A 72 -11.64 -0.01 -0.02
C GLY A 72 -10.57 -0.32 -1.06
N LEU A 73 -9.30 -0.53 -0.66
CA LEU A 73 -8.26 -0.97 -1.60
C LEU A 73 -8.60 -2.33 -2.23
N ASP A 74 -9.05 -3.31 -1.42
CA ASP A 74 -9.44 -4.63 -1.93
C ASP A 74 -10.65 -4.53 -2.86
N ALA A 75 -11.67 -3.74 -2.46
CA ALA A 75 -12.86 -3.50 -3.26
C ALA A 75 -12.55 -2.79 -4.59
N GLU A 76 -11.59 -1.86 -4.62
CA GLU A 76 -11.14 -1.20 -5.85
C GLU A 76 -10.31 -2.11 -6.76
N ALA A 77 -9.59 -3.07 -6.19
CA ALA A 77 -8.79 -4.07 -6.89
C ALA A 77 -9.57 -5.38 -7.19
N ALA A 78 -10.85 -5.43 -6.80
CA ALA A 78 -11.73 -6.59 -6.88
C ALA A 78 -12.06 -7.00 -8.32
#